data_AF-A0AAV1V3Z4-F1
#
_entry.id   AF-A0AAV1V3Z4-F1
#
_cell.length_a   1.000
_cell.length_b   1.000
_cell.length_c   1.000
_cell.angle_alpha   90.00
_cell.angle_beta   90.00
_cell.angle_gamma   90.00
#
_symmetry.space_group_name_H-M   'P 1'
#
loop_
_entity.id
_entity.type
_entity.pdbx_description
1 polymer ?
#
loop_
_entity_poly.entity_id
_entity_poly.type
_entity_poly.pdbx_seq_one_letter_code
_entity_poly.pdbx_strand_id
1 'polypeptide(L)'
;MVNVQHYLTLVAMTGAVVTFADQTYFQGDGTPYDLDKVGHGNCAFMSSWSKAATNYVAVNQAQWDDLTHCGQCIEATCIDAKCKNRNTAVTLQIVDRCPECQYGDLDMSPSALIKIVGSNPGRIKIGWKYVDCPEPGTIKVCLKTGSNKWWVAIQPTNTRIGVKSLSINGKAGKMLDGAYYYYIESEDVVPFNKIKVAVTSIDGDVVSGTYAMKEGECVDTKQQF
;
A
#
# COMPACT_ATOMS: atom_id res chain seq x y z
N MET A 1 -48.85 -48.73 -27.55
CA MET A 1 -48.98 -47.29 -27.27
C MET A 1 -48.04 -46.98 -26.11
N VAL A 2 -46.99 -46.22 -26.40
CA VAL A 2 -45.91 -45.87 -25.48
C VAL A 2 -46.43 -44.82 -24.52
N ASN A 3 -46.24 -45.00 -23.21
CA ASN A 3 -46.47 -43.94 -22.24
C ASN A 3 -45.22 -43.78 -21.37
N VAL A 4 -44.47 -42.72 -21.66
CA VAL A 4 -43.25 -42.30 -20.96
C VAL A 4 -43.60 -41.04 -20.19
N GLN A 5 -43.52 -41.06 -18.86
CA GLN A 5 -43.55 -39.84 -18.05
C GLN A 5 -42.56 -40.00 -16.88
N HIS A 6 -41.31 -39.59 -17.11
CA HIS A 6 -40.68 -38.35 -16.62
C HIS A 6 -40.43 -38.33 -15.10
N TYR A 7 -39.24 -38.80 -14.72
CA TYR A 7 -38.63 -38.50 -13.42
C TYR A 7 -38.15 -37.04 -13.43
N LEU A 8 -38.75 -36.19 -12.59
CA LEU A 8 -38.19 -34.88 -12.26
C LEU A 8 -37.05 -35.09 -11.26
N THR A 9 -35.81 -35.04 -11.74
CA THR A 9 -34.63 -34.88 -10.90
C THR A 9 -34.58 -33.45 -10.38
N LEU A 10 -34.82 -33.27 -9.09
CA LEU A 10 -34.65 -32.01 -8.39
C LEU A 10 -33.13 -31.74 -8.26
N VAL A 11 -32.59 -30.86 -9.10
CA VAL A 11 -31.21 -30.37 -8.95
C VAL A 11 -31.22 -29.34 -7.83
N ALA A 12 -30.68 -29.70 -6.66
CA ALA A 12 -30.40 -28.76 -5.59
C ALA A 12 -29.27 -27.83 -6.05
N MET A 13 -29.62 -26.62 -6.52
CA MET A 13 -28.62 -25.57 -6.71
C MET A 13 -28.14 -25.09 -5.35
N THR A 14 -26.98 -25.58 -4.91
CA THR A 14 -26.22 -24.94 -3.84
C THR A 14 -25.75 -23.59 -4.36
N GLY A 15 -26.51 -22.53 -4.10
CA GLY A 15 -26.08 -21.17 -4.36
C GLY A 15 -24.84 -20.87 -3.51
N ALA A 16 -23.70 -20.65 -4.16
CA ALA A 16 -22.52 -20.12 -3.48
C ALA A 16 -22.87 -18.73 -2.97
N VAL A 17 -22.94 -18.57 -1.65
CA VAL A 17 -23.06 -17.25 -1.01
C VAL A 17 -21.72 -16.55 -1.23
N VAL A 18 -21.66 -15.65 -2.21
CA VAL A 18 -20.51 -14.77 -2.39
C VAL A 18 -20.59 -13.72 -1.28
N THR A 19 -19.80 -13.91 -0.23
CA THR A 19 -19.58 -12.88 0.78
C THR A 19 -18.73 -11.78 0.16
N PHE A 20 -19.35 -10.69 -0.26
CA PHE A 20 -18.61 -9.46 -0.54
C PHE A 20 -18.10 -8.93 0.80
N ALA A 21 -16.77 -8.94 0.99
CA ALA A 21 -16.17 -8.24 2.11
C ALA A 21 -16.55 -6.76 1.97
N ASP A 22 -17.23 -6.22 2.98
CA ASP A 22 -17.60 -4.81 3.04
C ASP A 22 -16.32 -4.00 3.18
N GLN A 23 -15.83 -3.44 2.07
CA GLN A 23 -14.64 -2.60 2.06
C GLN A 23 -14.96 -1.34 2.86
N THR A 24 -14.22 -1.11 3.94
CA THR A 24 -14.43 0.04 4.82
C THR A 24 -14.31 1.34 4.00
N TYR A 25 -15.34 2.18 4.08
CA TYR A 25 -15.41 3.47 3.39
C TYR A 25 -15.25 4.62 4.39
N PHE A 26 -14.40 5.58 4.03
CA PHE A 26 -14.09 6.76 4.85
C PHE A 26 -14.56 8.03 4.14
N GLN A 27 -14.82 9.06 4.93
CA GLN A 27 -15.17 10.40 4.45
C GLN A 27 -14.43 11.44 5.28
N GLY A 28 -14.00 12.52 4.62
CA GLY A 28 -13.26 13.60 5.27
C GLY A 28 -13.05 14.78 4.34
N ASP A 29 -12.21 15.72 4.79
CA ASP A 29 -11.69 16.79 3.95
C ASP A 29 -10.48 16.32 3.14
N GLY A 30 -10.43 16.77 1.90
CA GLY A 30 -9.28 16.68 1.01
C GLY A 30 -8.63 18.04 0.84
N THR A 31 -7.33 18.13 1.11
CA THR A 31 -6.50 19.32 0.83
C THR A 31 -5.33 18.97 -0.09
N PRO A 32 -4.71 19.97 -0.76
CA PRO A 32 -3.49 19.77 -1.50
C PRO A 32 -2.25 20.06 -0.64
N TYR A 33 -1.20 19.26 -0.82
CA TYR A 33 0.15 19.58 -0.39
C TYR A 33 1.18 19.17 -1.43
N ASP A 34 2.32 19.87 -1.44
CA ASP A 34 3.42 19.58 -2.33
C ASP A 34 4.50 18.74 -1.63
N LEU A 35 4.88 17.67 -2.29
CA LEU A 35 6.05 16.86 -1.98
C LEU A 35 7.02 16.93 -3.14
N ASP A 36 8.26 17.35 -2.90
CA ASP A 36 9.27 17.49 -3.94
C ASP A 36 9.72 16.13 -4.51
N LYS A 37 9.78 15.10 -3.66
CA LYS A 37 10.02 13.71 -4.04
C LYS A 37 9.24 12.76 -3.13
N VAL A 38 8.69 11.68 -3.71
CA VAL A 38 7.99 10.63 -2.95
C VAL A 38 8.79 10.11 -1.76
N GLY A 39 10.10 9.98 -1.90
CA GLY A 39 10.98 9.51 -0.82
C GLY A 39 11.19 10.49 0.34
N HIS A 40 10.70 11.73 0.25
CA HIS A 40 10.79 12.73 1.32
C HIS A 40 9.56 12.74 2.24
N GLY A 41 8.50 12.02 1.88
CA GLY A 41 7.38 11.79 2.80
C GLY A 41 7.81 10.89 3.96
N ASN A 42 7.01 10.84 5.02
CA ASN A 42 7.33 10.14 6.26
C ASN A 42 7.47 8.61 6.08
N CYS A 43 7.05 8.02 4.95
CA CYS A 43 7.36 6.62 4.62
C CYS A 43 8.83 6.42 4.17
N ALA A 44 9.53 7.48 3.75
CA ALA A 44 10.93 7.46 3.35
C ALA A 44 11.26 6.40 2.27
N PHE A 45 10.44 6.35 1.21
CA PHE A 45 10.56 5.38 0.13
C PHE A 45 11.83 5.56 -0.71
N MET A 46 12.63 4.49 -0.85
CA MET A 46 13.76 4.42 -1.80
C MET A 46 13.29 4.14 -3.23
N SER A 47 12.17 3.43 -3.36
CA SER A 47 11.47 3.17 -4.62
C SER A 47 9.98 3.22 -4.33
N SER A 48 9.20 3.65 -5.32
CA SER A 48 7.75 3.80 -5.18
C SER A 48 7.02 3.39 -6.45
N TRP A 49 5.70 3.32 -6.36
CA TRP A 49 4.84 3.08 -7.49
C TRP A 49 5.07 4.16 -8.56
N SER A 50 5.09 3.78 -9.84
CA SER A 50 5.43 4.70 -10.95
C SER A 50 4.52 5.93 -11.03
N LYS A 51 3.26 5.84 -10.56
CA LYS A 51 2.33 6.97 -10.54
C LYS A 51 2.44 7.82 -9.29
N ALA A 52 3.15 7.37 -8.26
CA ALA A 52 3.23 8.03 -6.96
C ALA A 52 3.81 9.44 -7.03
N ALA A 53 4.62 9.79 -8.04
CA ALA A 53 5.11 11.16 -8.23
C ALA A 53 3.97 12.19 -8.46
N THR A 54 2.83 11.75 -8.99
CA THR A 54 1.65 12.61 -9.22
C THR A 54 0.41 12.12 -8.47
N ASN A 55 0.45 10.94 -7.88
CA ASN A 55 -0.68 10.30 -7.21
C ASN A 55 -0.25 9.83 -5.83
N TYR A 56 0.15 10.78 -4.98
CA TYR A 56 0.51 10.54 -3.59
C TYR A 56 -0.51 11.15 -2.63
N VAL A 57 -0.54 10.61 -1.41
CA VAL A 57 -1.38 11.10 -0.31
C VAL A 57 -0.66 10.95 1.03
N ALA A 58 -0.92 11.90 1.93
CA ALA A 58 -0.65 11.83 3.35
C ALA A 58 -1.94 11.51 4.10
N VAL A 59 -1.86 10.59 5.07
CA VAL A 59 -3.01 10.20 5.91
C VAL A 59 -2.88 10.79 7.31
N ASN A 60 -4.01 10.96 8.00
CA ASN A 60 -4.03 11.46 9.38
C ASN A 60 -3.30 10.52 10.36
N GLN A 61 -2.97 11.04 11.54
CA GLN A 61 -2.20 10.31 12.56
C GLN A 61 -2.84 8.98 13.00
N ALA A 62 -4.16 8.89 13.08
CA ALA A 62 -4.83 7.65 13.52
C ALA A 62 -4.80 6.57 12.42
N GLN A 63 -4.95 6.97 11.16
CA GLN A 63 -4.88 6.07 9.99
C GLN A 63 -3.47 5.98 9.41
N TRP A 64 -2.49 6.62 10.04
CA TRP A 64 -1.07 6.40 9.81
C TRP A 64 -0.58 5.14 10.53
N ASP A 65 -1.11 4.90 11.75
CA ASP A 65 -0.91 3.71 12.55
C ASP A 65 0.57 3.24 12.57
N ASP A 66 1.46 4.15 12.98
CA ASP A 66 2.90 3.88 13.11
C ASP A 66 3.54 3.21 11.87
N LEU A 67 3.26 3.76 10.69
CA LEU A 67 3.78 3.35 9.37
C LEU A 67 3.16 2.08 8.78
N THR A 68 2.20 1.42 9.44
CA THR A 68 1.63 0.14 8.96
C THR A 68 0.92 0.29 7.61
N HIS A 69 0.45 1.50 7.28
CA HIS A 69 -0.24 1.80 6.04
C HIS A 69 0.66 2.33 4.90
N CYS A 70 1.96 2.47 5.13
CA CYS A 70 2.89 2.95 4.11
C CYS A 70 2.87 2.07 2.86
N GLY A 71 2.74 2.71 1.71
CA GLY A 71 2.80 2.06 0.40
C GLY A 71 1.48 1.43 -0.06
N GLN A 72 0.49 1.28 0.82
CA GLN A 72 -0.87 0.93 0.41
C GLN A 72 -1.46 1.99 -0.52
N CYS A 73 -2.38 1.56 -1.36
CA CYS A 73 -3.13 2.46 -2.23
C CYS A 73 -4.54 2.68 -1.70
N ILE A 74 -5.06 3.88 -1.98
CA ILE A 74 -6.44 4.26 -1.74
C ILE A 74 -7.08 4.70 -3.05
N GLU A 75 -8.40 4.52 -3.16
CA GLU A 75 -9.21 5.11 -4.22
C GLU A 75 -10.05 6.22 -3.61
N ALA A 76 -9.87 7.45 -4.10
CA ALA A 76 -10.58 8.63 -3.62
C ALA A 76 -11.53 9.21 -4.68
N THR A 77 -12.70 9.67 -4.24
CA THR A 77 -13.72 10.34 -5.03
C THR A 77 -14.15 11.64 -4.37
N CYS A 78 -14.71 12.54 -5.17
CA CYS A 78 -15.25 13.81 -4.70
C CYS A 78 -16.74 13.64 -4.33
N ILE A 79 -17.10 13.92 -3.07
CA ILE A 79 -18.48 13.77 -2.56
C ILE A 79 -19.17 15.11 -2.27
N ASP A 80 -18.45 16.22 -2.46
CA ASP A 80 -18.98 17.57 -2.29
C ASP A 80 -19.92 17.98 -3.45
N ALA A 81 -20.90 18.85 -3.17
CA ALA A 81 -21.77 19.41 -4.20
C ALA A 81 -21.00 20.23 -5.25
N LYS A 82 -19.84 20.81 -4.88
CA LYS A 82 -18.99 21.64 -5.74
C LYS A 82 -18.16 20.83 -6.75
N CYS A 83 -18.12 19.50 -6.63
CA CYS A 83 -17.36 18.65 -7.52
C CYS A 83 -17.90 18.71 -8.95
N LYS A 84 -17.02 18.96 -9.92
CA LYS A 84 -17.34 18.87 -11.36
C LYS A 84 -17.23 17.43 -11.86
N ASN A 85 -16.37 16.63 -11.22
CA ASN A 85 -16.10 15.24 -11.58
C ASN A 85 -16.69 14.26 -10.55
N ARG A 86 -18.02 14.16 -10.45
CA ARG A 86 -18.70 13.34 -9.42
C ARG A 86 -18.51 11.82 -9.56
N ASN A 87 -18.08 11.34 -10.73
CA ASN A 87 -17.91 9.91 -11.03
C ASN A 87 -16.44 9.54 -11.29
N THR A 88 -15.49 10.41 -10.91
CA THR A 88 -14.07 10.15 -11.12
C THR A 88 -13.46 9.63 -9.84
N ALA A 89 -12.96 8.40 -9.90
CA ALA A 89 -12.15 7.77 -8.87
C ALA A 89 -10.68 7.88 -9.25
N VAL A 90 -9.83 8.28 -8.30
CA VAL A 90 -8.39 8.39 -8.51
C VAL A 90 -7.67 7.56 -7.45
N THR A 91 -6.77 6.68 -7.90
CA THR A 91 -5.92 5.92 -7.00
C THR A 91 -4.70 6.74 -6.59
N LEU A 92 -4.38 6.76 -5.30
CA LEU A 92 -3.21 7.40 -4.72
C LEU A 92 -2.44 6.41 -3.83
N GLN A 93 -1.13 6.55 -3.76
CA GLN A 93 -0.29 5.80 -2.83
C GLN A 93 -0.07 6.61 -1.54
N ILE A 94 -0.21 5.95 -0.39
CA ILE A 94 0.13 6.51 0.91
C ILE A 94 1.65 6.57 1.02
N VAL A 95 2.21 7.78 1.10
CA VAL A 95 3.67 8.00 1.15
C VAL A 95 4.08 8.87 2.35
N ASP A 96 3.11 9.43 3.05
CA ASP A 96 3.37 10.47 4.05
C ASP A 96 2.29 10.51 5.14
N ARG A 97 2.54 11.35 6.15
CA ARG A 97 1.69 11.56 7.31
C ARG A 97 1.29 13.01 7.42
N CYS A 98 0.01 13.26 7.71
CA CYS A 98 -0.55 14.57 8.03
C CYS A 98 -1.00 14.59 9.50
N PRO A 99 -0.15 14.99 10.46
CA PRO A 99 -0.49 14.92 11.90
C PRO A 99 -1.71 15.75 12.31
N GLU A 100 -1.96 16.85 11.61
CA GLU A 100 -3.06 17.80 11.88
C GLU A 100 -4.40 17.39 11.25
N CYS A 101 -4.38 16.49 10.27
CA CYS A 101 -5.56 15.99 9.59
C CYS A 101 -6.47 15.23 10.56
N GLN A 102 -7.79 15.40 10.44
CA GLN A 102 -8.74 14.64 11.23
C GLN A 102 -8.91 13.22 10.68
N TYR A 103 -9.58 12.35 11.44
CA TYR A 103 -9.90 11.00 10.96
C TYR A 103 -10.72 11.07 9.67
N GLY A 104 -10.30 10.33 8.63
CA GLY A 104 -10.89 10.35 7.30
C GLY A 104 -10.38 11.46 6.37
N ASP A 105 -9.70 12.49 6.89
CA ASP A 105 -9.09 13.54 6.07
C ASP A 105 -7.85 13.00 5.33
N LEU A 106 -7.62 13.56 4.14
CA LEU A 106 -6.48 13.24 3.27
C LEU A 106 -5.81 14.53 2.78
N ASP A 107 -4.48 14.56 2.83
CA ASP A 107 -3.70 15.60 2.16
C ASP A 107 -3.07 15.01 0.90
N MET A 108 -3.46 15.48 -0.27
CA MET A 108 -3.20 14.81 -1.55
C MET A 108 -2.27 15.64 -2.42
N SER A 109 -1.62 14.99 -3.39
CA SER A 109 -0.93 15.74 -4.44
C SER A 109 -1.91 16.71 -5.14
N PRO A 110 -1.49 17.92 -5.54
CA PRO A 110 -2.39 18.88 -6.16
C PRO A 110 -2.97 18.32 -7.47
N SER A 111 -2.15 17.57 -8.22
CA SER A 111 -2.56 16.96 -9.48
C SER A 111 -3.62 15.87 -9.32
N ALA A 112 -3.59 15.08 -8.23
CA ALA A 112 -4.61 14.08 -7.96
C ALA A 112 -5.91 14.75 -7.48
N LEU A 113 -5.81 15.74 -6.59
CA LEU A 113 -6.98 16.48 -6.11
C LEU A 113 -7.72 17.18 -7.26
N ILE A 114 -7.00 17.81 -8.19
CA ILE A 114 -7.60 18.44 -9.38
C ILE A 114 -8.31 17.40 -10.25
N LYS A 115 -7.76 16.20 -10.44
CA LYS A 115 -8.43 15.12 -11.20
C LYS A 115 -9.73 14.67 -10.50
N ILE A 116 -9.70 14.52 -9.18
CA ILE A 116 -10.86 14.13 -8.35
C ILE A 116 -11.97 15.18 -8.45
N VAL A 117 -11.63 16.47 -8.41
CA VAL A 117 -12.61 17.56 -8.26
C VAL A 117 -13.04 18.16 -9.60
N GLY A 118 -12.14 18.18 -10.58
CA GLY A 118 -12.29 18.88 -11.87
C GLY A 118 -11.94 20.37 -11.83
N SER A 119 -11.40 20.86 -10.71
CA SER A 119 -10.86 22.21 -10.51
C SER A 119 -9.98 22.23 -9.25
N ASN A 120 -9.30 23.34 -8.95
CA ASN A 120 -8.57 23.50 -7.68
C ASN A 120 -9.53 24.01 -6.57
N PRO A 121 -9.90 23.21 -5.56
CA PRO A 121 -10.85 23.63 -4.53
C PRO A 121 -10.22 24.25 -3.28
N GLY A 122 -8.90 24.10 -3.08
CA GLY A 122 -8.25 24.33 -1.78
C GLY A 122 -8.61 23.31 -0.70
N ARG A 123 -9.88 23.19 -0.33
CA ARG A 123 -10.40 22.17 0.61
C ARG A 123 -11.77 21.68 0.12
N ILE A 124 -12.00 20.37 0.13
CA ILE A 124 -13.21 19.76 -0.44
C ILE A 124 -13.60 18.49 0.31
N LYS A 125 -14.89 18.14 0.35
CA LYS A 125 -15.30 16.83 0.88
C LYS A 125 -14.95 15.70 -0.10
N ILE A 126 -14.21 14.72 0.41
CA ILE A 126 -13.82 13.51 -0.31
C ILE A 126 -14.31 12.27 0.44
N GLY A 127 -14.44 11.18 -0.30
CA GLY A 127 -14.62 9.86 0.29
C GLY A 127 -13.69 8.86 -0.37
N TRP A 128 -13.28 7.83 0.36
CA TRP A 128 -12.23 6.94 -0.08
C TRP A 128 -12.26 5.58 0.62
N LYS A 129 -11.53 4.63 0.05
CA LYS A 129 -11.33 3.27 0.59
C LYS A 129 -9.94 2.77 0.21
N TYR A 130 -9.43 1.79 0.94
CA TYR A 130 -8.22 1.06 0.52
C TYR A 130 -8.52 0.22 -0.73
N VAL A 131 -7.52 0.11 -1.60
CA VAL A 131 -7.57 -0.71 -2.81
C VAL A 131 -6.20 -1.31 -3.08
N ASP A 132 -6.18 -2.38 -3.88
CA ASP A 132 -4.93 -2.87 -4.46
C ASP A 132 -4.28 -1.78 -5.31
N CYS A 133 -2.96 -1.62 -5.18
CA CYS A 133 -2.21 -0.75 -6.06
C CYS A 133 -2.24 -1.30 -7.50
N PRO A 134 -2.68 -0.52 -8.50
CA PRO A 134 -2.78 -1.01 -9.87
C PRO A 134 -1.42 -0.97 -10.56
N GLU A 135 -1.01 -2.11 -11.12
CA GLU A 135 0.22 -2.28 -11.90
C GLU A 135 1.48 -1.72 -11.19
N PRO A 136 1.78 -2.14 -9.95
CA PRO A 136 2.92 -1.61 -9.20
C PRO A 136 4.27 -2.07 -9.75
N GLY A 137 4.27 -3.02 -10.70
CA GLY A 137 5.44 -3.79 -11.11
C GLY A 137 5.69 -4.94 -10.14
N THR A 138 6.96 -5.27 -9.92
CA THR A 138 7.39 -6.29 -8.97
C THR A 138 7.91 -5.66 -7.68
N ILE A 139 7.81 -6.40 -6.59
CA ILE A 139 8.29 -5.97 -5.27
C ILE A 139 9.80 -5.77 -5.36
N LYS A 140 10.29 -4.65 -4.81
CA LYS A 140 11.73 -4.47 -4.55
C LYS A 140 11.99 -4.46 -3.06
N VAL A 141 13.11 -5.05 -2.68
CA VAL A 141 13.65 -5.00 -1.33
C VAL A 141 14.85 -4.06 -1.33
N CYS A 142 14.81 -3.01 -0.52
CA CYS A 142 15.82 -1.95 -0.50
C CYS A 142 16.59 -1.98 0.81
N LEU A 143 17.92 -2.05 0.74
CA LEU A 143 18.77 -2.06 1.93
C LEU A 143 19.07 -0.63 2.36
N LYS A 144 18.65 -0.26 3.56
CA LYS A 144 18.80 1.10 4.08
C LYS A 144 20.28 1.47 4.24
N THR A 145 20.66 2.67 3.84
CA THR A 145 21.96 3.26 4.20
C THR A 145 22.16 3.27 5.71
N GLY A 146 23.35 2.83 6.16
CA GLY A 146 23.69 2.63 7.56
C GLY A 146 23.44 1.22 8.08
N SER A 147 22.89 0.33 7.26
CA SER A 147 22.87 -1.10 7.57
C SER A 147 24.29 -1.64 7.64
N ASN A 148 24.56 -2.52 8.60
CA ASN A 148 25.84 -3.21 8.72
C ASN A 148 25.59 -4.69 9.09
N LYS A 149 26.67 -5.46 9.28
CA LYS A 149 26.57 -6.89 9.56
C LYS A 149 25.82 -7.26 10.86
N TRP A 150 25.60 -6.31 11.77
CA TRP A 150 24.92 -6.50 13.05
C TRP A 150 23.52 -5.86 13.10
N TRP A 151 23.27 -4.86 12.25
CA TRP A 151 21.98 -4.17 12.17
C TRP A 151 21.59 -4.01 10.71
N VAL A 152 20.50 -4.64 10.31
CA VAL A 152 20.06 -4.69 8.91
C VAL A 152 18.65 -4.18 8.81
N ALA A 153 18.42 -3.15 8.01
CA ALA A 153 17.09 -2.58 7.77
C ALA A 153 16.72 -2.65 6.29
N ILE A 154 15.58 -3.28 6.01
CA ILE A 154 15.07 -3.50 4.65
C ILE A 154 13.71 -2.87 4.50
N GLN A 155 13.52 -2.15 3.40
CA GLN A 155 12.22 -1.61 3.00
C GLN A 155 11.63 -2.44 1.85
N PRO A 156 10.43 -3.01 2.01
CA PRO A 156 9.66 -3.51 0.88
C PRO A 156 9.01 -2.34 0.14
N THR A 157 9.09 -2.34 -1.18
CA THR A 157 8.50 -1.31 -2.04
C THR A 157 7.75 -1.96 -3.19
N ASN A 158 6.88 -1.18 -3.86
CA ASN A 158 6.13 -1.62 -5.03
C ASN A 158 5.25 -2.86 -4.77
N THR A 159 4.70 -2.97 -3.56
CA THR A 159 3.76 -4.03 -3.21
C THR A 159 2.37 -3.69 -3.74
N ARG A 160 1.64 -4.68 -4.25
CA ARG A 160 0.25 -4.51 -4.69
C ARG A 160 -0.70 -4.34 -3.51
N ILE A 161 -0.47 -5.17 -2.50
CA ILE A 161 -1.23 -5.23 -1.25
C ILE A 161 -0.35 -4.64 -0.12
N GLY A 162 -0.95 -4.22 0.99
CA GLY A 162 -0.22 -3.76 2.17
C GLY A 162 0.69 -4.86 2.74
N VAL A 163 1.80 -4.46 3.37
CA VAL A 163 2.72 -5.41 4.03
C VAL A 163 2.36 -5.52 5.49
N LYS A 164 2.17 -6.75 5.95
CA LYS A 164 1.95 -7.08 7.36
C LYS A 164 3.26 -7.22 8.13
N SER A 165 4.25 -7.86 7.52
CA SER A 165 5.53 -8.13 8.17
C SER A 165 6.63 -8.42 7.17
N LEU A 166 7.86 -8.25 7.62
CA LEU A 166 9.07 -8.66 6.89
C LEU A 166 9.97 -9.47 7.82
N SER A 167 10.56 -10.55 7.32
CA SER A 167 11.62 -11.28 8.02
C SER A 167 12.95 -11.20 7.28
N ILE A 168 14.04 -11.14 8.04
CA ILE A 168 15.42 -11.04 7.56
C ILE A 168 16.19 -12.21 8.16
N ASN A 169 16.72 -13.11 7.32
CA ASN A 169 17.40 -14.35 7.76
C ASN A 169 16.60 -15.18 8.78
N GLY A 170 15.26 -15.21 8.62
CA GLY A 170 14.36 -15.94 9.52
C GLY A 170 14.03 -15.22 10.83
N LYS A 171 14.63 -14.06 11.10
CA LYS A 171 14.25 -13.21 12.23
C LYS A 171 13.13 -12.26 11.83
N ALA A 172 12.12 -12.11 12.68
CA ALA A 172 11.05 -11.13 12.46
C ALA A 172 11.61 -9.70 12.56
N GLY A 173 11.38 -8.90 11.52
CA GLY A 173 11.79 -7.51 11.49
C GLY A 173 10.87 -6.64 12.36
N LYS A 174 11.46 -5.65 13.02
CA LYS A 174 10.74 -4.59 13.76
C LYS A 174 10.62 -3.36 12.87
N MET A 175 9.49 -2.66 12.92
CA MET A 175 9.37 -1.37 12.23
C MET A 175 10.37 -0.37 12.83
N LEU A 176 11.10 0.34 11.99
CA LEU A 176 11.98 1.43 12.39
C LEU A 176 11.13 2.66 12.75
N ASP A 177 11.44 3.29 13.87
CA ASP A 177 10.77 4.54 14.25
C ASP A 177 11.06 5.65 13.23
N GLY A 178 10.00 6.34 12.80
CA GLY A 178 10.06 7.46 11.87
C GLY A 178 10.32 7.13 10.39
N ALA A 179 10.48 5.86 10.00
CA ALA A 179 10.66 5.51 8.58
C ALA A 179 10.22 4.07 8.25
N TYR A 180 9.67 3.85 7.06
CA TYR A 180 9.10 2.54 6.69
C TYR A 180 10.19 1.54 6.29
N TYR A 181 10.86 0.99 7.31
CA TYR A 181 11.86 -0.05 7.19
C TYR A 181 11.64 -1.08 8.28
N TYR A 182 11.87 -2.34 7.95
CA TYR A 182 11.89 -3.42 8.91
C TYR A 182 13.33 -3.78 9.22
N TYR A 183 13.72 -3.72 10.49
CA TYR A 183 15.09 -3.99 10.90
C TYR A 183 15.22 -5.21 11.83
N ILE A 184 16.39 -5.81 11.81
CA ILE A 184 16.82 -6.80 12.78
C ILE A 184 18.16 -6.39 13.39
N GLU A 185 18.37 -6.82 14.64
CA GLU A 185 19.68 -6.92 15.25
C GLU A 185 20.16 -8.37 15.18
N SER A 186 21.44 -8.57 14.90
CA SER A 186 22.02 -9.90 14.74
C SER A 186 23.28 -10.07 15.55
N GLU A 187 23.35 -11.19 16.28
CA GLU A 187 24.55 -11.67 16.96
C GLU A 187 25.52 -12.34 15.98
N ASP A 188 24.98 -12.90 14.88
CA ASP A 188 25.76 -13.45 13.78
C ASP A 188 25.96 -12.41 12.68
N VAL A 189 27.12 -12.45 12.02
CA VAL A 189 27.42 -11.63 10.85
C VAL A 189 26.39 -11.90 9.76
N VAL A 190 25.68 -10.86 9.33
CA VAL A 190 24.80 -10.91 8.15
C VAL A 190 25.60 -10.59 6.89
N PRO A 191 25.86 -11.56 6.01
CA PRO A 191 26.56 -11.31 4.75
C PRO A 191 25.60 -10.72 3.70
N PHE A 192 25.90 -9.52 3.23
CA PHE A 192 25.02 -8.79 2.31
C PHE A 192 24.90 -9.43 0.91
N ASN A 193 25.80 -10.33 0.54
CA ASN A 193 25.71 -11.07 -0.72
C ASN A 193 24.70 -12.24 -0.69
N LYS A 194 24.05 -12.54 0.45
CA LYS A 194 23.10 -13.66 0.58
C LYS A 194 22.07 -13.44 1.70
N ILE A 195 21.38 -12.32 1.70
CA ILE A 195 20.33 -12.02 2.69
C ILE A 195 19.03 -12.72 2.30
N LYS A 196 18.49 -13.57 3.19
CA LYS A 196 17.14 -14.12 3.03
C LYS A 196 16.12 -13.10 3.47
N VAL A 197 15.16 -12.78 2.61
CA VAL A 197 14.06 -11.86 2.90
C VAL A 197 12.75 -12.56 2.61
N ALA A 198 11.77 -12.42 3.50
CA ALA A 198 10.38 -12.77 3.22
C ALA A 198 9.47 -11.61 3.60
N VAL A 199 8.64 -11.18 2.66
CA VAL A 199 7.66 -10.11 2.80
C VAL A 199 6.27 -10.75 2.80
N THR A 200 5.48 -10.49 3.83
CA THR A 200 4.13 -11.04 4.01
C THR A 200 3.10 -9.93 3.82
N SER A 201 2.11 -10.14 2.95
CA SER A 201 1.00 -9.22 2.74
C SER A 201 0.02 -9.22 3.93
N ILE A 202 -0.85 -8.22 4.01
CA ILE A 202 -1.97 -8.20 4.98
C ILE A 202 -2.95 -9.36 4.78
N ASP A 203 -3.02 -9.92 3.58
CA ASP A 203 -3.85 -11.08 3.25
C ASP A 203 -3.16 -12.42 3.55
N GLY A 204 -1.86 -12.39 3.86
CA GLY A 204 -1.08 -13.56 4.26
C GLY A 204 -0.22 -14.18 3.15
N ASP A 205 -0.27 -13.65 1.93
CA ASP A 205 0.62 -14.06 0.84
C ASP A 205 2.08 -13.72 1.15
N VAL A 206 3.00 -14.55 0.70
CA VAL A 206 4.43 -14.40 1.01
C VAL A 206 5.26 -14.42 -0.26
N VAL A 207 6.03 -13.35 -0.46
CA VAL A 207 7.14 -13.31 -1.43
C VAL A 207 8.44 -13.45 -0.66
N SER A 208 9.28 -14.41 -1.04
CA SER A 208 10.56 -14.64 -0.39
C SER A 208 11.68 -14.99 -1.36
N GLY A 209 12.92 -14.79 -0.91
CA GLY A 209 14.10 -15.12 -1.69
C GLY A 209 15.40 -14.84 -0.94
N THR A 210 16.52 -15.13 -1.60
CA THR A 210 17.87 -14.80 -1.12
C THR A 210 18.49 -13.81 -2.10
N TYR A 211 18.93 -12.66 -1.60
CA TYR A 211 19.36 -11.54 -2.43
C TYR A 211 20.76 -11.08 -2.05
N ALA A 212 21.55 -10.73 -3.06
CA ALA A 212 22.76 -9.94 -2.89
C ALA A 212 22.36 -8.46 -2.90
N MET A 213 22.51 -7.78 -1.77
CA MET A 213 22.07 -6.41 -1.56
C MET A 213 23.27 -5.51 -1.27
N LYS A 214 23.13 -4.22 -1.58
CA LYS A 214 24.11 -3.19 -1.27
C LYS A 214 23.40 -2.02 -0.59
N GLU A 215 24.06 -1.41 0.39
CA GLU A 215 23.48 -0.27 1.10
C GLU A 215 23.08 0.86 0.14
N GLY A 216 21.93 1.45 0.37
CA GLY A 216 21.40 2.53 -0.46
C GLY A 216 20.83 2.06 -1.79
N GLU A 217 20.74 0.74 -2.04
CA GLU A 217 20.24 0.17 -3.29
C GLU A 217 19.05 -0.77 -3.07
N CYS A 218 18.28 -0.96 -4.14
CA CYS A 218 17.13 -1.86 -4.18
C CYS A 218 17.40 -3.04 -5.12
N VAL A 219 16.95 -4.23 -4.71
CA VAL A 219 16.96 -5.44 -5.54
C VAL A 219 15.52 -5.80 -5.90
N ASP A 220 15.28 -6.07 -7.17
CA ASP A 220 13.99 -6.53 -7.68
C ASP A 220 13.82 -8.02 -7.38
N THR A 221 12.74 -8.37 -6.69
CA THR A 221 12.42 -9.76 -6.32
C THR A 221 11.93 -10.60 -7.48
N LYS A 222 11.55 -9.96 -8.60
CA LYS A 222 10.86 -10.53 -9.77
C LYS A 222 9.52 -11.19 -9.44
N GLN A 223 8.95 -10.85 -8.29
CA GLN A 223 7.73 -11.43 -7.75
C GLN A 223 6.77 -10.33 -7.31
N GLN A 224 5.50 -10.70 -7.18
CA GLN A 224 4.41 -9.86 -6.67
C GLN A 224 3.40 -10.76 -5.97
N PHE A 225 2.72 -10.23 -4.95
CA PHE A 225 1.48 -10.77 -4.42
C PHE A 225 0.33 -9.84 -4.80
#